data_AF-A0A1X1TID0-F1
#
_entry.id   AF-A0A1X1TID0-F1
#
_cell.length_a   1.000
_cell.length_b   1.000
_cell.length_c   1.000
_cell.angle_alpha   90.00
_cell.angle_beta   90.00
_cell.angle_gamma   90.00
#
_symmetry.space_group_name_H-M   'P 1'
#
loop_
_entity.id
_entity.type
_entity.pdbx_description
1 polymer ?
#
loop_
_entity_poly.entity_id
_entity_poly.type
_entity_poly.pdbx_seq_one_letter_code
_entity_poly.pdbx_strand_id
1 'polypeptide(L)'
;MGAHVFYELVAGVAMPLSSVAGLSPAAAVWATGTVWSYTAAGRRDHRSDKHFGLINGLFLSAVAAHFIYWPKRWIGGVPYLVECEGMRGRLMAPYNGILYVSAVAAVVGLVENGRAGLRGAVVPLLVVPALLRIQGIEFGRLRTQAQRHPAWWNRRLRSR
;
A
#
# COMPACT_ATOMS: atom_id res chain seq x y z
N MET A 1 5.31 4.78 0.27
CA MET A 1 4.00 4.96 0.92
C MET A 1 3.03 5.73 0.01
N GLY A 2 3.13 7.06 -0.06
CA GLY A 2 2.14 7.88 -0.79
C GLY A 2 1.97 7.55 -2.28
N ALA A 3 3.05 7.26 -3.01
CA ALA A 3 2.95 7.02 -4.45
C ALA A 3 1.96 5.91 -4.83
N HIS A 4 1.92 4.80 -4.07
CA HIS A 4 0.98 3.69 -4.30
C HIS A 4 -0.48 4.14 -4.10
N VAL A 5 -0.77 4.80 -2.98
CA VAL A 5 -2.14 5.17 -2.62
C VAL A 5 -2.68 6.32 -3.48
N PHE A 6 -1.82 7.28 -3.83
CA PHE A 6 -2.20 8.38 -4.72
C PHE A 6 -2.35 7.90 -6.18
N TYR A 7 -1.60 6.88 -6.60
CA TYR A 7 -1.81 6.26 -7.90
C TYR A 7 -3.20 5.61 -7.98
N GLU A 8 -3.63 4.88 -6.95
CA GLU A 8 -4.97 4.30 -6.86
C GLU A 8 -6.07 5.35 -6.90
N LEU A 9 -5.88 6.45 -6.17
CA LEU A 9 -6.81 7.57 -6.21
C LEU A 9 -6.97 8.12 -7.63
N VAL A 10 -5.86 8.42 -8.30
CA VAL A 10 -5.88 8.95 -9.68
C VAL A 10 -6.47 7.93 -10.66
N ALA A 11 -6.20 6.64 -10.45
CA ALA A 11 -6.80 5.55 -11.21
C ALA A 11 -8.32 5.48 -11.02
N GLY A 12 -8.83 5.91 -9.86
CA GLY A 12 -10.27 6.01 -9.54
C GLY A 12 -10.77 4.85 -8.66
N VAL A 13 -9.95 4.43 -7.71
CA VAL A 13 -10.10 3.21 -6.87
C VAL A 13 -10.33 3.53 -5.40
N ALA A 14 -10.46 4.82 -5.07
CA ALA A 14 -10.45 5.37 -3.72
C ALA A 14 -9.11 5.16 -3.00
N MET A 15 -9.06 5.42 -1.69
CA MET A 15 -7.86 5.25 -0.88
C MET A 15 -8.22 4.47 0.39
N PRO A 16 -7.29 3.70 0.98
CA PRO A 16 -7.51 3.11 2.29
C PRO A 16 -7.90 4.19 3.31
N LEU A 17 -8.86 3.86 4.17
CA LEU A 17 -9.52 4.73 5.16
C LEU A 17 -10.57 5.69 4.59
N SER A 18 -10.66 5.87 3.26
CA SER A 18 -11.66 6.78 2.69
C SER A 18 -13.09 6.27 2.85
N SER A 19 -13.28 4.96 3.09
CA SER A 19 -14.61 4.38 3.34
C SER A 19 -15.22 4.86 4.66
N VAL A 20 -14.38 5.23 5.63
CA VAL A 20 -14.77 5.63 6.99
C VAL A 20 -14.60 7.13 7.20
N ALA A 21 -13.43 7.68 6.86
CA ALA A 21 -13.10 9.07 7.13
C ALA A 21 -13.46 10.01 5.97
N GLY A 22 -13.84 9.47 4.81
CA GLY A 22 -13.98 10.23 3.57
C GLY A 22 -12.64 10.48 2.88
N LEU A 23 -12.71 10.98 1.64
CA LEU A 23 -11.54 11.11 0.77
C LEU A 23 -10.51 12.12 1.29
N SER A 24 -10.94 13.34 1.63
CA SER A 24 -10.00 14.41 1.99
C SER A 24 -9.19 14.10 3.25
N PRO A 25 -9.81 13.62 4.36
CA PRO A 25 -9.04 13.23 5.54
C PRO A 25 -8.09 12.06 5.29
N ALA A 26 -8.51 11.06 4.51
CA ALA A 26 -7.64 9.95 4.14
C ALA A 26 -6.43 10.43 3.32
N ALA A 27 -6.65 11.28 2.31
CA ALA A 27 -5.58 11.86 1.51
C ALA A 27 -4.61 12.69 2.36
N ALA A 28 -5.12 13.48 3.32
CA ALA A 28 -4.30 14.27 4.24
C ALA A 28 -3.42 13.38 5.13
N VAL A 29 -3.95 12.28 5.67
CA VAL A 29 -3.17 11.31 6.47
C VAL A 29 -2.04 10.70 5.65
N TRP A 30 -2.33 10.24 4.43
CA TRP A 30 -1.32 9.62 3.58
C TRP A 30 -0.26 10.61 3.09
N ALA A 31 -0.66 11.84 2.76
CA ALA A 31 0.26 12.91 2.35
C ALA A 31 1.19 13.31 3.50
N THR A 32 0.61 13.65 4.67
CA THR A 32 1.39 14.10 5.83
C THR A 32 2.30 13.00 6.35
N GLY A 33 1.82 11.75 6.44
CA GLY A 33 2.65 10.61 6.82
C GLY A 33 3.81 10.38 5.86
N THR A 34 3.59 10.56 4.55
CA THR A 34 4.65 10.44 3.53
C THR A 34 5.71 11.55 3.68
N VAL A 35 5.29 12.82 3.78
CA VAL A 35 6.19 13.96 3.94
C VAL A 35 6.98 13.84 5.24
N TRP A 36 6.31 13.49 6.34
CA TRP A 36 6.95 13.29 7.62
C TRP A 36 7.99 12.17 7.56
N SER A 37 7.64 11.00 7.01
CA SER A 37 8.57 9.88 6.89
C SER A 37 9.80 10.25 6.05
N TYR A 38 9.59 10.94 4.93
CA TYR A 38 10.67 11.37 4.05
C TYR A 38 11.60 12.39 4.73
N THR A 39 11.03 13.42 5.35
CA THR A 39 11.82 14.45 6.04
C THR A 39 12.54 13.91 7.28
N ALA A 40 11.93 12.98 8.02
CA ALA A 40 12.55 12.32 9.15
C ALA A 40 13.70 11.40 8.72
N ALA A 41 13.54 10.68 7.60
CA ALA A 41 14.59 9.82 7.06
C ALA A 41 15.83 10.62 6.63
N GLY A 42 15.66 11.85 6.14
CA GLY A 42 16.78 12.74 5.80
C GLY A 42 17.57 13.28 7.01
N ARG A 43 17.05 13.13 8.24
CA ARG A 43 17.69 13.60 9.49
C ARG A 43 18.07 12.43 10.41
N ARG A 44 18.43 11.29 9.81
CA ARG A 44 18.54 10.00 10.52
C ARG A 44 19.61 10.02 11.62
N ASP A 45 19.21 9.58 12.82
CA ASP A 45 20.06 9.17 13.94
C ASP A 45 19.74 7.70 14.29
N HIS A 46 20.70 6.95 14.83
CA HIS A 46 20.56 5.55 15.25
C HIS A 46 19.38 5.32 16.20
N ARG A 47 18.98 6.33 17.00
CA ARG A 47 17.79 6.27 17.86
C ARG A 47 16.50 6.04 17.08
N SER A 48 16.45 6.45 15.82
CA SER A 48 15.29 6.29 14.93
C SER A 48 15.25 4.93 14.21
N ASP A 49 16.31 4.12 14.28
CA ASP A 49 16.41 2.85 13.54
C ASP A 49 15.28 1.87 13.90
N LYS A 50 14.83 1.83 15.16
CA LYS A 50 13.69 1.01 15.60
C LYS A 50 12.39 1.43 14.91
N HIS A 51 12.17 2.73 14.81
CA HIS A 51 10.97 3.29 14.22
C HIS A 51 10.93 3.03 12.71
N PHE A 52 12.03 3.30 12.00
CA PHE A 52 12.13 3.03 10.57
C PHE A 52 12.11 1.54 10.24
N GLY A 53 12.72 0.68 11.07
CA GLY A 53 12.62 -0.77 10.91
C GLY A 53 11.17 -1.25 10.98
N LEU A 54 10.38 -0.75 11.94
CA LEU A 54 8.95 -1.05 12.04
C LEU A 54 8.17 -0.54 10.82
N ILE A 55 8.39 0.71 10.41
CA ILE A 55 7.72 1.31 9.24
C ILE A 55 8.03 0.54 7.95
N ASN A 56 9.30 0.18 7.73
CA ASN A 56 9.72 -0.61 6.57
C ASN A 56 9.06 -2.00 6.59
N GLY A 57 8.94 -2.62 7.77
CA GLY A 57 8.19 -3.87 7.95
C GLY A 57 6.71 -3.73 7.62
N LEU A 58 6.06 -2.65 8.04
CA LEU A 58 4.66 -2.36 7.70
C LEU A 58 4.47 -2.15 6.19
N PHE A 59 5.40 -1.46 5.52
CA PHE A 59 5.34 -1.30 4.06
C PHE A 59 5.52 -2.60 3.32
N LEU A 60 6.49 -3.42 3.75
CA LEU A 60 6.68 -4.73 3.18
C LEU A 60 5.42 -5.60 3.37
N SER A 61 4.75 -5.48 4.52
CA SER A 61 3.47 -6.16 4.79
C SER A 61 2.38 -5.72 3.81
N ALA A 62 2.26 -4.42 3.54
CA ALA A 62 1.28 -3.89 2.59
C ALA A 62 1.53 -4.45 1.17
N VAL A 63 2.79 -4.41 0.70
CA VAL A 63 3.13 -4.95 -0.63
C VAL A 63 2.88 -6.46 -0.70
N ALA A 64 3.27 -7.21 0.33
CA ALA A 64 3.02 -8.65 0.39
C ALA A 64 1.51 -8.97 0.38
N ALA A 65 0.71 -8.23 1.14
CA ALA A 65 -0.74 -8.40 1.16
C ALA A 65 -1.37 -8.19 -0.23
N HIS A 66 -0.88 -7.21 -1.01
CA HIS A 66 -1.34 -7.00 -2.38
C HIS A 66 -1.07 -8.22 -3.26
N PHE A 67 0.18 -8.70 -3.28
CA PHE A 67 0.55 -9.86 -4.09
C PHE A 67 -0.11 -11.16 -3.60
N ILE A 68 -0.45 -11.29 -2.32
CA ILE A 68 -1.14 -12.47 -1.80
C ILE A 68 -2.63 -12.43 -2.17
N TYR A 69 -3.30 -11.32 -1.89
CA TYR A 69 -4.75 -11.19 -1.99
C TYR A 69 -5.25 -11.12 -3.44
N TRP A 70 -4.59 -10.34 -4.28
CA TRP A 70 -5.10 -10.02 -5.61
C TRP A 70 -4.71 -11.07 -6.67
N PRO A 71 -5.52 -11.21 -7.74
CA PRO A 71 -5.18 -12.05 -8.88
C PRO A 71 -3.84 -11.66 -9.50
N LYS A 72 -2.99 -12.66 -9.71
CA LYS A 72 -1.63 -12.50 -10.22
C LYS A 72 -1.28 -13.58 -11.23
N ARG A 73 -0.34 -13.27 -12.09
CA ARG A 73 0.40 -14.21 -12.93
C ARG A 73 1.86 -14.17 -12.57
N TRP A 74 2.60 -15.24 -12.87
CA TRP A 74 4.04 -15.28 -12.65
C TRP A 74 4.77 -14.99 -13.96
N ILE A 75 5.68 -14.02 -13.94
CA ILE A 75 6.51 -13.66 -15.10
C ILE A 75 7.96 -13.68 -14.64
N GLY A 76 8.78 -14.58 -15.21
CA GLY A 76 10.18 -14.71 -14.80
C GLY A 76 10.38 -14.98 -13.30
N GLY A 77 9.46 -15.70 -12.66
CA GLY A 77 9.50 -15.99 -11.22
C GLY A 77 9.04 -14.86 -10.31
N VAL A 78 8.60 -13.72 -10.85
CA VAL A 78 8.10 -12.57 -10.06
C VAL A 78 6.57 -12.49 -10.18
N PRO A 79 5.83 -12.25 -9.08
CA PRO A 79 4.39 -12.12 -9.12
C PRO A 79 4.00 -10.78 -9.78
N TYR A 80 3.16 -10.84 -10.79
CA TYR A 80 2.64 -9.68 -11.51
C TYR A 80 1.12 -9.63 -11.34
N LEU A 81 0.60 -8.59 -10.68
CA LEU A 81 -0.83 -8.38 -10.51
C LEU A 81 -1.49 -8.14 -11.86
N VAL A 82 -2.55 -8.88 -12.16
CA VAL A 82 -3.36 -8.70 -13.38
C VAL A 82 -4.59 -7.82 -13.13
N GLU A 83 -4.96 -7.71 -11.86
CA GLU A 83 -6.04 -6.88 -11.35
C GLU A 83 -5.72 -6.47 -9.91
N CYS A 84 -6.15 -5.29 -9.50
CA CYS A 84 -6.10 -4.85 -8.12
C CYS A 84 -7.18 -3.80 -7.88
N GLU A 85 -8.11 -4.04 -6.96
CA GLU A 85 -9.11 -3.05 -6.52
C GLU A 85 -9.89 -2.40 -7.69
N GLY A 86 -10.25 -3.18 -8.72
CA GLY A 86 -10.93 -2.66 -9.93
C GLY A 86 -10.00 -1.99 -10.96
N MET A 87 -8.70 -1.88 -10.70
CA MET A 87 -7.70 -1.59 -11.73
C MET A 87 -7.40 -2.83 -12.56
N ARG A 88 -7.34 -2.65 -13.89
CA ARG A 88 -7.03 -3.70 -14.86
C ARG A 88 -6.30 -3.10 -16.07
N GLY A 89 -5.73 -3.95 -16.90
CA GLY A 89 -5.15 -3.57 -18.21
C GLY A 89 -3.97 -2.60 -18.08
N ARG A 90 -4.00 -1.48 -18.82
CA ARG A 90 -2.90 -0.51 -18.92
C ARG A 90 -2.45 0.10 -17.59
N LEU A 91 -3.30 0.10 -16.57
CA LEU A 91 -2.96 0.60 -15.23
C LEU A 91 -2.07 -0.37 -14.44
N MET A 92 -2.08 -1.65 -14.79
CA MET A 92 -1.37 -2.66 -14.00
C MET A 92 0.15 -2.57 -14.16
N ALA A 93 0.65 -2.16 -15.32
CA ALA A 93 2.09 -2.05 -15.56
C ALA A 93 2.77 -1.02 -14.64
N PRO A 94 2.35 0.27 -14.63
CA PRO A 94 2.91 1.25 -13.70
C PRO A 94 2.61 0.88 -12.23
N TYR A 95 1.45 0.30 -11.94
CA TYR A 95 1.10 -0.09 -10.58
C TYR A 95 2.02 -1.20 -10.01
N ASN A 96 2.28 -2.26 -10.80
CA ASN A 96 3.27 -3.27 -10.42
C ASN A 96 4.67 -2.64 -10.26
N GLY A 97 5.06 -1.70 -11.13
CA GLY A 97 6.30 -0.94 -10.98
C GLY A 97 6.40 -0.23 -9.63
N ILE A 98 5.34 0.46 -9.21
CA ILE A 98 5.28 1.12 -7.90
C ILE A 98 5.40 0.10 -6.75
N LEU A 99 4.72 -1.06 -6.86
CA LEU A 99 4.82 -2.12 -5.85
C LEU A 99 6.22 -2.70 -5.75
N TYR A 100 6.88 -2.96 -6.89
CA TYR A 100 8.26 -3.47 -6.90
C TYR A 100 9.25 -2.48 -6.31
N VAL A 101 9.20 -1.21 -6.74
CA VAL A 101 10.05 -0.16 -6.16
C VAL A 101 9.80 -0.01 -4.67
N SER A 102 8.53 -0.10 -4.24
CA SER A 102 8.18 -0.05 -2.81
C SER A 102 8.71 -1.26 -2.03
N ALA A 103 8.64 -2.47 -2.60
CA ALA A 103 9.22 -3.67 -2.01
C ALA A 103 10.74 -3.54 -1.85
N VAL A 104 11.43 -3.13 -2.91
CA VAL A 104 12.89 -2.94 -2.89
C VAL A 104 13.27 -1.89 -1.85
N ALA A 105 12.60 -0.73 -1.83
CA ALA A 105 12.86 0.32 -0.85
C ALA A 105 12.64 -0.15 0.59
N ALA A 106 11.57 -0.91 0.84
CA ALA A 106 11.31 -1.47 2.16
C ALA A 106 12.38 -2.49 2.58
N VAL A 107 12.79 -3.38 1.69
CA VAL A 107 13.85 -4.38 1.96
C VAL A 107 15.20 -3.70 2.21
N VAL A 108 15.59 -2.75 1.35
CA VAL A 108 16.83 -1.96 1.54
C VAL A 108 16.79 -1.23 2.87
N GLY A 109 15.67 -0.57 3.19
CA GLY A 109 15.49 0.09 4.48
C GLY A 109 15.63 -0.86 5.67
N LEU A 110 15.04 -2.06 5.62
CA LEU A 110 15.24 -3.07 6.66
C LEU A 110 16.72 -3.46 6.80
N VAL A 111 17.45 -3.67 5.71
CA VAL A 111 18.88 -3.99 5.76
C VAL A 111 19.68 -2.84 6.41
N GLU A 112 19.41 -1.61 6.00
CA GLU A 112 20.06 -0.40 6.55
C GLU A 112 19.72 -0.15 8.03
N ASN A 113 18.63 -0.69 8.56
CA ASN A 113 18.26 -0.58 9.98
C ASN A 113 18.94 -1.64 10.88
N GLY A 114 19.79 -2.53 10.33
CA GLY A 114 20.54 -3.52 11.10
C GLY A 114 19.66 -4.38 12.02
N ARG A 115 19.98 -4.44 13.32
CA ARG A 115 19.20 -5.22 14.31
C ARG A 115 17.73 -4.78 14.42
N ALA A 116 17.46 -3.48 14.24
CA ALA A 116 16.08 -2.99 14.22
C ALA A 116 15.35 -3.44 12.94
N GLY A 117 16.06 -3.51 11.83
CA GLY A 117 15.60 -4.11 10.58
C GLY A 117 15.19 -5.57 10.72
N LEU A 118 16.00 -6.40 11.39
CA LEU A 118 15.65 -7.80 11.65
C LEU A 118 14.32 -7.93 12.41
N ARG A 119 14.08 -7.05 13.39
CA ARG A 119 12.79 -7.02 14.11
C ARG A 119 11.66 -6.55 13.20
N GLY A 120 11.92 -5.56 12.35
CA GLY A 120 11.00 -5.10 11.31
C GLY A 120 10.63 -6.19 10.31
N ALA A 121 11.55 -7.09 9.96
CA ALA A 121 11.31 -8.21 9.04
C ALA A 121 10.35 -9.26 9.60
N VAL A 122 10.11 -9.30 10.92
CA VAL A 122 9.10 -10.15 11.55
C VAL A 122 7.69 -9.56 11.41
N VAL A 123 7.57 -8.24 11.22
CA VAL A 123 6.27 -7.53 11.13
C VAL A 123 5.34 -8.12 10.06
N PRO A 124 5.79 -8.43 8.83
CA PRO A 124 4.94 -9.08 7.83
C PRO A 124 4.28 -10.37 8.29
N LEU A 125 4.96 -11.20 9.10
CA LEU A 125 4.41 -12.47 9.58
C LEU A 125 3.14 -12.27 10.43
N LEU A 126 3.06 -11.15 11.14
CA LEU A 126 1.94 -10.81 12.02
C LEU A 126 0.90 -9.94 11.31
N VAL A 127 1.36 -9.00 10.50
CA VAL A 127 0.52 -7.93 9.95
C VAL A 127 -0.17 -8.37 8.66
N VAL A 128 0.46 -9.18 7.82
CA VAL A 128 -0.15 -9.64 6.55
C VAL A 128 -1.51 -10.31 6.76
N PRO A 129 -1.69 -11.28 7.68
CA PRO A 129 -3.00 -11.89 7.91
C PRO A 129 -4.09 -10.88 8.28
N ALA A 130 -3.75 -9.86 9.08
CA ALA A 130 -4.68 -8.79 9.44
C ALA A 130 -5.02 -7.92 8.22
N LEU A 131 -4.02 -7.54 7.42
CA LEU A 131 -4.21 -6.76 6.20
C LEU A 131 -5.10 -7.48 5.18
N LEU A 132 -4.95 -8.80 4.99
CA LEU A 132 -5.81 -9.57 4.09
C LEU A 132 -7.30 -9.45 4.48
N ARG A 133 -7.61 -9.46 5.77
CA ARG A 133 -8.98 -9.28 6.26
C ARG A 133 -9.45 -7.82 6.11
N ILE A 134 -8.63 -6.87 6.52
CA ILE A 134 -8.95 -5.44 6.47
C ILE A 134 -9.21 -5.00 5.03
N GLN A 135 -8.36 -5.43 4.09
CA GLN A 135 -8.48 -5.09 2.68
C GLN A 135 -9.79 -5.64 2.08
N GLY A 136 -10.19 -6.86 2.42
CA GLY A 136 -11.49 -7.40 1.99
C GLY A 136 -12.68 -6.59 2.51
N ILE A 137 -12.64 -6.19 3.78
CA ILE A 137 -13.69 -5.36 4.40
C ILE A 137 -13.74 -3.98 3.75
N GLU A 138 -12.58 -3.32 3.63
CA GLU A 138 -12.46 -1.97 3.09
C GLU A 138 -12.90 -1.94 1.62
N PHE A 139 -12.42 -2.90 0.81
CA PHE A 139 -12.84 -3.03 -0.59
C PHE A 139 -14.35 -3.25 -0.71
N GLY A 140 -14.95 -4.09 0.15
CA GLY A 140 -16.40 -4.29 0.18
C GLY A 140 -17.18 -3.02 0.51
N ARG A 141 -16.72 -2.23 1.48
CA ARG A 141 -17.31 -0.93 1.83
C ARG A 141 -17.20 0.07 0.69
N LEU A 142 -16.01 0.21 0.12
CA LEU A 142 -15.75 1.14 -0.99
C LEU A 142 -16.56 0.77 -2.24
N ARG A 143 -16.73 -0.52 -2.53
CA ARG A 143 -17.59 -0.98 -3.62
C ARG A 143 -19.06 -0.59 -3.39
N THR A 144 -19.55 -0.80 -2.18
CA THR A 144 -20.91 -0.40 -1.79
C THR A 144 -21.10 1.12 -1.90
N GLN A 145 -20.11 1.89 -1.45
CA GLN A 145 -20.12 3.34 -1.55
C GLN A 145 -20.08 3.81 -3.01
N ALA A 146 -19.27 3.18 -3.86
CA ALA A 146 -19.19 3.51 -5.29
C ALA A 146 -20.50 3.27 -6.04
N GLN A 147 -21.31 2.29 -5.58
CA GLN A 147 -22.64 2.03 -6.13
C GLN A 147 -23.68 3.07 -5.69
N ARG A 148 -23.63 3.52 -4.43
CA ARG A 148 -24.60 4.47 -3.86
C ARG A 148 -24.26 5.93 -4.16
N HIS A 149 -22.98 6.28 -4.11
CA HIS A 149 -22.44 7.63 -4.25
C HIS A 149 -21.27 7.61 -5.24
N PRO A 150 -21.56 7.47 -6.54
CA PRO A 150 -20.53 7.42 -7.57
C PRO A 150 -19.83 8.76 -7.69
N ALA A 151 -18.51 8.72 -7.77
CA ALA A 151 -17.66 9.89 -7.96
C ALA A 151 -16.43 9.54 -8.80
N TRP A 152 -15.68 10.55 -9.24
CA TRP A 152 -14.49 10.33 -10.06
C TRP A 152 -13.44 9.44 -9.35
N TRP A 153 -13.36 9.53 -8.02
CA TRP A 153 -12.36 8.87 -7.20
C TRP A 153 -12.67 7.41 -6.89
N ASN A 154 -13.90 6.92 -7.11
CA ASN A 154 -14.29 5.51 -6.89
C ASN A 154 -14.89 4.84 -8.14
N ARG A 155 -14.80 5.50 -9.29
CA ARG A 155 -15.46 5.08 -10.54
C ARG A 155 -15.13 3.65 -10.97
N ARG A 156 -13.92 3.14 -10.67
CA ARG A 156 -13.49 1.79 -11.08
C ARG A 156 -14.01 0.68 -10.18
N LEU A 157 -14.46 1.02 -8.99
CA LEU A 157 -15.09 0.06 -8.08
C LEU A 157 -16.54 -0.28 -8.49
N ARG A 158 -17.08 0.41 -9.48
CA ARG A 158 -18.42 0.15 -10.03
C ARG A 158 -18.41 -0.98 -11.05
N SER A 159 -17.32 -1.14 -11.79
CA SER A 159 -17.14 -2.21 -12.79
C SER A 159 -16.67 -3.50 -12.13
N ARG A 160 -17.26 -4.63 -12.55
CA ARG A 160 -16.84 -5.98 -12.15
C ARG A 160 -15.51 -6.37 -12.79
#